data_AF-A0AAD9IRZ5-F1
#
_entry.id   AF-A0AAD9IRZ5-F1
#
_cell.length_a   1.000
_cell.length_b   1.000
_cell.length_c   1.000
_cell.angle_alpha   90.00
_cell.angle_beta   90.00
_cell.angle_gamma   90.00
#
_symmetry.space_group_name_H-M   'P 1'
#
loop_
_entity.id
_entity.type
_entity.pdbx_description
1 polymer ?
#
loop_
_entity_poly.entity_id
_entity_poly.type
_entity_poly.pdbx_seq_one_letter_code
_entity_poly.pdbx_strand_id
1 'polypeptide(L)'
;MGFQRIHQTTQLVSDIYGKHLTRDFFLWCMSAIYLVAFASLFVQIPGLYGDNGVLPAKLVVETDATSLKDLFTSQPTLLRVTSAVGLDVQTGMDVLCLAGIILSFVAMISSVQRNCIVFGLLWVLYLSLYQVSSVQLTVLTL
;
A
#
# COMPACT_ATOMS: atom_id res chain seq x y z
N MET A 1 54.80 6.90 7.44
CA MET A 1 53.76 6.38 6.51
C MET A 1 52.52 5.76 7.20
N GLY A 2 52.58 5.29 8.45
CA GLY A 2 51.41 4.69 9.12
C GLY A 2 50.33 5.68 9.58
N PHE A 3 50.71 6.87 10.05
CA PHE A 3 49.79 7.86 10.63
C PHE A 3 48.79 8.45 9.61
N GLN A 4 49.21 8.71 8.37
CA GLN A 4 48.29 9.13 7.29
C GLN A 4 47.27 8.05 6.92
N ARG A 5 47.63 6.77 7.03
CA ARG A 5 46.73 5.67 6.70
C ARG A 5 45.58 5.55 7.71
N ILE A 6 45.84 5.84 8.98
CA ILE A 6 44.84 5.79 10.06
C ILE A 6 43.79 6.89 9.85
N HIS A 7 44.22 8.14 9.59
CA HIS A 7 43.31 9.25 9.30
C HIS A 7 42.38 8.97 8.10
N GLN A 8 42.92 8.34 7.05
CA GLN A 8 42.16 7.98 5.86
C GLN A 8 41.13 6.86 6.14
N THR A 9 41.46 5.87 6.98
CA THR A 9 40.50 4.84 7.40
C THR A 9 39.36 5.39 8.25
N THR A 10 39.63 6.34 9.16
CA THR A 10 38.58 6.94 10.00
C THR A 10 37.58 7.74 9.17
N GLN A 11 38.05 8.48 8.16
CA GLN A 11 37.18 9.23 7.23
C GLN A 11 36.31 8.30 6.36
N LEU A 12 36.88 7.19 5.88
CA LEU A 12 36.10 6.21 5.11
C LEU A 12 35.01 5.55 5.96
N VAL A 13 35.29 5.23 7.23
CA VAL A 13 34.28 4.64 8.12
C VAL A 13 33.17 5.65 8.46
N SER A 14 33.49 6.92 8.71
CA SER A 14 32.47 7.95 8.94
C SER A 14 31.60 8.19 7.70
N ASP A 15 32.18 8.18 6.51
CA ASP A 15 31.45 8.35 5.25
C ASP A 15 30.54 7.16 4.96
N ILE A 16 31.01 5.94 5.22
CA ILE A 16 30.20 4.72 5.10
C ILE A 16 29.05 4.77 6.12
N TYR A 17 29.34 5.10 7.37
CA TYR A 17 28.34 5.20 8.43
C TYR A 17 27.27 6.26 8.14
N GLY A 18 27.67 7.46 7.68
CA GLY A 18 26.74 8.54 7.31
C GLY A 18 25.82 8.19 6.15
N LYS A 19 26.31 7.44 5.16
CA LYS A 19 25.49 6.96 4.02
C LYS A 19 24.40 5.99 4.48
N HIS A 20 24.73 5.05 5.37
CA HIS A 20 23.76 4.09 5.88
C HIS A 20 22.70 4.76 6.77
N LEU A 21 23.10 5.72 7.61
CA LEU A 21 22.19 6.46 8.49
C LEU A 21 21.15 7.28 7.70
N THR A 22 21.62 8.00 6.68
CA THR A 22 20.74 8.84 5.85
C THR A 22 19.69 8.01 5.09
N ARG A 23 20.13 6.88 4.51
CA ARG A 23 19.24 5.95 3.81
C ARG A 23 18.19 5.38 4.75
N ASP A 24 18.59 4.94 5.93
CA ASP A 24 17.70 4.31 6.89
C ASP A 24 16.67 5.31 7.45
N PHE A 25 17.06 6.56 7.65
CA PHE A 25 16.14 7.64 8.03
C PHE A 25 15.14 7.94 6.92
N PHE A 26 15.60 8.03 5.66
CA PHE A 26 14.73 8.24 4.50
C PHE A 26 13.68 7.13 4.35
N LEU A 27 14.09 5.86 4.45
CA LEU A 27 13.18 4.72 4.37
C LEU A 27 12.19 4.71 5.55
N TRP A 28 12.62 5.13 6.74
CA TRP A 28 11.74 5.24 7.90
C TRP A 28 10.66 6.32 7.71
N CYS A 29 11.04 7.50 7.22
CA CYS A 29 10.08 8.56 6.87
C CYS A 29 9.08 8.09 5.80
N MET A 30 9.54 7.35 4.78
CA MET A 30 8.65 6.78 3.76
C MET A 30 7.64 5.80 4.35
N SER A 31 8.06 4.91 5.25
CA SER A 31 7.14 3.99 5.95
C SER A 31 6.08 4.75 6.75
N ALA A 32 6.46 5.85 7.41
CA ALA A 32 5.52 6.69 8.15
C ALA A 32 4.48 7.35 7.23
N ILE A 33 4.90 7.84 6.05
CA ILE A 33 3.98 8.42 5.06
C ILE A 33 2.96 7.37 4.59
N TYR A 34 3.41 6.15 4.28
CA TYR A 34 2.49 5.07 3.89
C TYR A 34 1.51 4.71 5.01
N LEU A 35 1.98 4.63 6.26
CA LEU A 35 1.12 4.36 7.41
C LEU A 35 0.02 5.42 7.55
N VAL A 36 0.37 6.70 7.47
CA VAL A 36 -0.60 7.80 7.53
C VAL A 36 -1.56 7.77 6.34
N ALA A 37 -1.07 7.45 5.13
CA ALA A 37 -1.91 7.34 3.94
C ALA A 37 -2.96 6.23 4.06
N PHE A 38 -2.56 5.01 4.45
CA PHE A 38 -3.50 3.90 4.63
C PHE A 38 -4.44 4.12 5.81
N ALA A 39 -3.97 4.71 6.91
CA ALA A 39 -4.84 5.07 8.04
C ALA A 39 -5.89 6.12 7.65
N SER A 40 -5.49 7.12 6.86
CA SER A 40 -6.40 8.13 6.33
C SER A 40 -7.47 7.52 5.43
N LEU A 41 -7.08 6.60 4.54
CA LEU A 41 -8.02 5.86 3.68
C LEU A 41 -8.95 4.97 4.51
N PHE A 42 -8.44 4.27 5.52
CA PHE A 42 -9.24 3.40 6.38
C PHE A 42 -10.37 4.13 7.10
N VAL A 43 -10.15 5.38 7.53
CA VAL A 43 -11.20 6.20 8.15
C VAL A 43 -12.23 6.68 7.12
N GLN A 44 -11.83 6.87 5.86
CA GLN A 44 -12.70 7.37 4.80
C GLN A 44 -13.60 6.29 4.17
N ILE A 45 -13.12 5.04 4.09
CA ILE A 45 -13.86 3.91 3.50
C ILE A 45 -15.25 3.70 4.13
N PRO A 46 -15.42 3.59 5.46
CA PRO A 46 -16.74 3.38 6.05
C PRO A 46 -17.67 4.59 5.86
N GLY A 47 -17.11 5.80 5.73
CA GLY A 47 -17.87 7.03 5.44
C GLY A 47 -18.38 7.11 4.00
N LEU A 48 -17.67 6.51 3.04
CA LEU A 48 -18.02 6.56 1.62
C LEU A 48 -18.84 5.34 1.16
N TYR A 49 -18.56 4.15 1.72
CA TYR A 49 -19.10 2.86 1.26
C TYR A 49 -20.03 2.15 2.25
N GLY A 50 -20.21 2.64 3.49
CA GLY A 50 -21.07 1.98 4.49
C GLY A 50 -22.56 1.90 4.14
N ASP A 51 -23.36 1.23 4.97
CA ASP A 51 -24.82 1.13 4.81
C ASP A 51 -25.55 2.51 4.74
N ASN A 52 -24.90 3.59 5.18
CA ASN A 52 -25.33 4.99 5.04
C ASN A 52 -24.38 5.83 4.15
N GLY A 53 -23.48 5.17 3.41
CA GLY A 53 -22.53 5.76 2.49
C GLY A 53 -23.20 6.29 1.23
N VAL A 54 -22.51 7.20 0.52
CA VAL A 54 -23.04 7.94 -0.64
C VAL A 54 -23.42 7.02 -1.82
N LEU A 55 -22.96 5.77 -1.83
CA LEU A 55 -23.26 4.81 -2.89
C LEU A 55 -23.94 3.55 -2.33
N PRO A 56 -25.21 3.25 -2.69
CA PRO A 56 -25.85 2.02 -2.29
C PRO A 56 -25.15 0.82 -2.96
N ALA A 57 -24.41 0.05 -2.16
CA ALA A 57 -23.64 -1.14 -2.55
C ALA A 57 -24.50 -2.37 -2.89
N LYS A 58 -25.71 -2.19 -3.44
CA LYS A 58 -26.66 -3.29 -3.70
C LYS A 58 -26.92 -3.64 -5.16
N LEU A 59 -26.36 -2.93 -6.14
CA LEU A 59 -26.72 -3.13 -7.55
C LEU A 59 -25.72 -3.94 -8.39
N VAL A 60 -24.59 -4.40 -7.83
CA VAL A 60 -23.56 -5.15 -8.59
C VAL A 60 -23.34 -6.57 -8.03
N VAL A 61 -24.32 -7.13 -7.30
CA VAL A 61 -24.25 -8.53 -6.84
C VAL A 61 -24.90 -9.51 -7.83
N GLU A 62 -25.69 -9.04 -8.81
CA GLU A 62 -26.42 -9.95 -9.72
C GLU A 62 -25.86 -10.08 -11.14
N THR A 63 -24.73 -9.45 -11.49
CA THR A 63 -24.24 -9.54 -12.88
C THR A 63 -22.73 -9.55 -12.96
N ASP A 64 -22.11 -10.70 -12.71
CA ASP A 64 -21.44 -11.48 -13.77
C ASP A 64 -20.65 -12.64 -13.15
N ALA A 65 -21.28 -13.80 -13.08
CA ALA A 65 -20.60 -15.06 -12.90
C ALA A 65 -19.97 -15.48 -14.25
N THR A 66 -18.88 -14.83 -14.66
CA THR A 66 -18.15 -15.23 -15.86
C THR A 66 -16.64 -15.29 -15.61
N SER A 67 -16.21 -16.53 -15.34
CA SER A 67 -14.90 -17.10 -15.67
C SER A 67 -13.64 -16.45 -15.08
N LEU A 68 -13.07 -17.13 -14.09
CA LEU A 68 -11.75 -16.87 -13.46
C LEU A 68 -10.58 -16.72 -14.44
N LYS A 69 -10.74 -17.13 -15.70
CA LYS A 69 -9.70 -17.05 -16.75
C LYS A 69 -9.67 -15.71 -17.49
N ASP A 70 -10.78 -14.96 -17.56
CA ASP A 70 -10.82 -13.63 -18.17
C ASP A 70 -10.42 -12.51 -17.19
N LEU A 71 -10.39 -12.81 -15.89
CA LEU A 71 -9.94 -11.88 -14.83
C LEU A 71 -8.48 -11.45 -14.98
N PHE A 72 -7.62 -12.29 -15.55
CA PHE A 72 -6.19 -12.01 -15.69
C PHE A 72 -5.85 -11.11 -16.88
N THR A 73 -6.71 -11.06 -17.90
CA THR A 73 -6.38 -10.44 -19.19
C THR A 73 -6.63 -8.93 -19.21
N SER A 74 -7.57 -8.42 -18.39
CA SER A 74 -8.09 -7.06 -18.62
C SER A 74 -7.80 -6.02 -17.55
N GLN A 75 -7.41 -6.38 -16.31
CA GLN A 75 -6.83 -5.46 -15.29
C GLN A 75 -6.63 -6.21 -13.95
N PRO A 76 -5.38 -6.52 -13.53
CA PRO A 76 -5.14 -7.33 -12.35
C PRO A 76 -5.14 -6.45 -11.09
N THR A 77 -6.33 -6.04 -10.62
CA THR A 77 -6.49 -5.40 -9.31
C THR A 77 -6.94 -6.43 -8.29
N LEU A 78 -6.24 -6.50 -7.15
CA LEU A 78 -6.53 -7.41 -6.02
C LEU A 78 -8.00 -7.40 -5.56
N LEU A 79 -8.70 -6.29 -5.80
CA LEU A 79 -10.13 -6.15 -5.52
C LEU A 79 -11.05 -7.09 -6.31
N ARG A 80 -10.68 -7.48 -7.54
CA ARG A 80 -11.48 -8.44 -8.30
C ARG A 80 -11.29 -9.87 -7.80
N VAL A 81 -10.18 -10.17 -7.14
CA VAL A 81 -9.99 -11.45 -6.44
C VAL A 81 -10.91 -11.51 -5.23
N THR A 82 -11.06 -10.42 -4.48
CA THR A 82 -12.05 -10.36 -3.38
C THR A 82 -13.49 -10.47 -3.88
N SER A 83 -13.84 -9.83 -5.00
CA SER A 83 -15.19 -9.96 -5.58
C SER A 83 -15.44 -11.36 -6.18
N ALA A 84 -14.41 -12.01 -6.74
CA ALA A 84 -14.51 -13.39 -7.24
C ALA A 84 -14.68 -14.43 -6.11
N VAL A 85 -14.25 -14.11 -4.89
CA VAL A 85 -14.45 -14.95 -3.69
C VAL A 85 -15.85 -14.71 -3.08
N GLY A 86 -16.64 -13.75 -3.59
CA GLY A 86 -17.97 -13.44 -3.09
C GLY A 86 -17.97 -12.58 -1.82
N LEU A 87 -16.85 -11.92 -1.51
CA LEU A 87 -16.82 -10.90 -0.47
C LEU A 87 -17.33 -9.57 -1.01
N ASP A 88 -18.09 -8.87 -0.18
CA ASP A 88 -18.54 -7.51 -0.44
C ASP A 88 -17.34 -6.58 -0.71
N VAL A 89 -17.51 -5.66 -1.66
CA VAL A 89 -16.44 -4.75 -2.14
C VAL A 89 -15.91 -3.89 -0.99
N GLN A 90 -16.77 -3.51 -0.05
CA GLN A 90 -16.41 -2.73 1.11
C GLN A 90 -15.46 -3.51 2.04
N THR A 91 -15.79 -4.77 2.31
CA THR A 91 -14.97 -5.65 3.16
C THR A 91 -13.60 -5.91 2.52
N GLY A 92 -13.54 -6.05 1.19
CA GLY A 92 -12.27 -6.19 0.47
C GLY A 92 -11.36 -4.97 0.61
N MET A 93 -11.92 -3.76 0.55
CA MET A 93 -11.14 -2.52 0.74
C MET A 93 -10.66 -2.33 2.18
N ASP A 94 -11.49 -2.67 3.17
CA ASP A 94 -11.10 -2.62 4.58
C ASP A 94 -9.94 -3.56 4.88
N VAL A 95 -9.98 -4.79 4.35
CA VAL A 95 -8.88 -5.76 4.49
C VAL A 95 -7.59 -5.26 3.83
N LEU A 96 -7.67 -4.67 2.64
CA LEU A 96 -6.50 -4.12 1.95
C LEU A 96 -5.89 -2.92 2.70
N CYS A 97 -6.72 -2.01 3.23
CA CYS A 97 -6.24 -0.90 4.06
C CYS A 97 -5.61 -1.42 5.35
N LEU A 98 -6.25 -2.35 6.05
CA LEU A 98 -5.72 -2.93 7.28
C LEU A 98 -4.38 -3.64 7.03
N ALA A 99 -4.27 -4.40 5.93
CA ALA A 99 -3.03 -5.02 5.50
C ALA A 99 -1.93 -3.98 5.23
N GLY A 100 -2.26 -2.88 4.54
CA GLY A 100 -1.34 -1.76 4.28
C GLY A 100 -0.87 -1.07 5.57
N ILE A 101 -1.75 -0.86 6.55
CA ILE A 101 -1.42 -0.30 7.86
C ILE A 101 -0.46 -1.24 8.61
N ILE A 102 -0.81 -2.53 8.72
CA ILE A 102 0.02 -3.53 9.41
C ILE A 102 1.40 -3.61 8.76
N LEU A 103 1.45 -3.67 7.43
CA LEU A 103 2.70 -3.78 6.69
C LEU A 103 3.58 -2.52 6.84
N SER A 104 2.97 -1.32 6.79
CA SER A 104 3.67 -0.05 7.03
C SER A 104 4.19 0.06 8.47
N PHE A 105 3.40 -0.39 9.45
CA PHE A 105 3.77 -0.39 10.85
C PHE A 105 4.93 -1.35 11.13
N VAL A 106 4.88 -2.55 10.56
CA VAL A 106 5.98 -3.52 10.61
C VAL A 106 7.24 -2.95 9.95
N ALA A 107 7.12 -2.26 8.81
CA ALA A 107 8.24 -1.60 8.14
C ALA A 107 8.80 -0.40 8.93
N MET A 108 8.00 0.22 9.81
CA MET A 108 8.43 1.31 10.68
C MET A 108 9.19 0.79 11.91
N ILE A 109 8.77 -0.34 12.49
CA ILE A 109 9.40 -0.97 13.66
C ILE A 109 10.63 -1.78 13.27
N SER A 110 10.54 -2.57 12.20
CA SER A 110 11.59 -3.48 11.78
C SER A 110 12.43 -2.86 10.67
N SER A 111 13.64 -2.42 11.03
CA SER A 111 14.64 -1.94 10.08
C SER A 111 15.01 -2.99 9.02
N VAL A 112 14.89 -4.27 9.37
CA VAL A 112 15.16 -5.45 8.51
C VAL A 112 14.07 -5.64 7.45
N GLN A 113 12.83 -5.21 7.72
CA GLN A 113 11.70 -5.31 6.79
C GLN A 113 11.60 -4.12 5.84
N ARG A 114 12.50 -3.12 5.92
CA ARG A 114 12.58 -1.99 4.96
C ARG A 114 13.23 -2.44 3.64
N ASN A 115 12.66 -3.47 3.03
CA ASN A 115 13.12 -4.03 1.76
C ASN A 115 12.29 -3.47 0.60
N CYS A 116 12.89 -3.42 -0.60
CA CYS A 116 12.19 -3.02 -1.82
C CYS A 116 10.91 -3.82 -2.08
N ILE A 117 10.86 -5.09 -1.63
CA ILE A 117 9.68 -5.95 -1.73
C ILE A 117 8.52 -5.39 -0.91
N VAL A 118 8.76 -4.95 0.33
CA VAL A 118 7.71 -4.42 1.21
C VAL A 118 7.16 -3.11 0.65
N PHE A 119 8.03 -2.21 0.19
CA PHE A 119 7.61 -1.00 -0.50
C PHE A 119 6.88 -1.28 -1.83
N GLY A 120 7.32 -2.30 -2.58
CA GLY A 120 6.62 -2.75 -3.79
C GLY A 120 5.23 -3.30 -3.49
N LEU A 121 5.08 -4.09 -2.41
CA LEU A 121 3.79 -4.58 -1.95
C LEU A 121 2.88 -3.45 -1.49
N LEU A 122 3.40 -2.50 -0.69
CA LEU A 122 2.68 -1.28 -0.29
C LEU A 122 2.21 -0.48 -1.52
N TRP A 123 3.06 -0.36 -2.53
CA TRP A 123 2.73 0.31 -3.77
C TRP A 123 1.62 -0.42 -4.56
N VAL A 124 1.68 -1.75 -4.67
CA VAL A 124 0.62 -2.55 -5.31
C VAL A 124 -0.71 -2.43 -4.56
N LEU A 125 -0.67 -2.50 -3.21
CA LEU A 125 -1.86 -2.30 -2.37
C LEU A 125 -2.46 -0.92 -2.60
N TYR A 126 -1.62 0.12 -2.64
CA TYR A 126 -2.05 1.49 -2.93
C TYR A 126 -2.68 1.64 -4.31
N LEU A 127 -2.06 1.07 -5.36
CA LEU A 127 -2.61 1.08 -6.71
C LEU A 127 -3.99 0.39 -6.78
N SER A 128 -4.18 -0.71 -6.05
CA SER A 128 -5.47 -1.40 -6.01
C SER A 128 -6.57 -0.51 -5.41
N LEU A 129 -6.27 0.27 -4.36
CA LEU A 129 -7.23 1.21 -3.77
C LEU A 129 -7.49 2.42 -4.67
N TYR A 130 -6.45 2.92 -5.33
CA TYR A 130 -6.55 4.04 -6.25
C TYR A 130 -7.48 3.72 -7.43
N GLN A 131 -7.38 2.52 -8.00
CA GLN A 131 -8.23 2.08 -9.11
C GLN A 131 -9.72 2.16 -8.75
N VAL A 132 -10.11 1.70 -7.56
CA VAL A 132 -11.50 1.78 -7.10
C VAL A 132 -11.96 3.22 -6.95
N SER A 133 -11.11 4.03 -6.33
CA SER A 133 -11.37 5.47 -6.14
C SER A 133 -11.56 6.19 -7.48
N SER A 134 -10.78 5.83 -8.51
CA SER A 134 -10.91 6.42 -9.85
C SER A 134 -12.19 5.99 -10.59
N VAL A 135 -12.62 4.74 -10.40
CA VAL A 135 -13.90 4.27 -10.96
C VAL A 135 -15.06 5.03 -10.34
N GLN A 136 -15.02 5.26 -9.02
CA GLN A 136 -16.04 6.03 -8.31
C GLN A 136 -16.18 7.47 -8.85
N LEU A 137 -15.06 8.16 -9.06
CA LEU A 137 -15.05 9.51 -9.62
C LEU A 137 -15.67 9.56 -11.03
N THR A 138 -15.39 8.54 -11.84
CA THR A 138 -15.93 8.44 -13.21
C THR A 138 -17.45 8.24 -13.21
N VAL A 139 -17.97 7.40 -12.32
CA VAL A 139 -19.41 7.12 -12.20
C VAL A 139 -20.19 8.34 -11.70
N LEU A 140 -19.58 9.20 -10.87
CA LEU A 140 -20.23 10.41 -10.33
C LEU A 140 -20.26 11.58 -11.32
N THR A 141 -19.45 11.51 -12.39
CA THR A 141 -19.41 12.52 -13.47
C THR A 141 -20.31 12.20 -14.67
N LEU A 142 -21.00 11.05 -14.68
CA LEU A 142 -21.96 10.62 -15.70
C LEU A 142 -23.39 10.75 -15.20
#